data_AF-A0A9Q0NG63-F1
#
_entry.id   AF-A0A9Q0NG63-F1
#
_cell.length_a   1.000
_cell.length_b   1.000
_cell.length_c   1.000
_cell.angle_alpha   90.00
_cell.angle_beta   90.00
_cell.angle_gamma   90.00
#
_symmetry.space_group_name_H-M   'P 1'
#
loop_
_entity.id
_entity.type
_entity.pdbx_description
1 polymer ?
#
loop_
_entity_poly.entity_id
_entity_poly.type
_entity_poly.pdbx_seq_one_letter_code
_entity_poly.pdbx_strand_id
1 'polypeptide(L)'
;MDGCLNGGAQIRPDSGTPARELTSHLEEMYKKLPQSHPDNNDTKFIYANYLDGTFSDKAKSLLHTNYHAVEKMNTALNIKW
;
A
#
# COMPACT_ATOMS: atom_id res chain seq x y z
N MET A 1 8.47 0.26 -12.03
CA MET A 1 8.46 0.11 -10.57
C MET A 1 7.34 -0.88 -10.29
N ASP A 2 7.61 -2.06 -9.73
CA ASP A 2 6.54 -3.03 -9.45
C ASP A 2 5.84 -2.67 -8.13
N GLY A 3 4.78 -1.88 -8.23
CA GLY A 3 3.90 -1.52 -7.10
C GLY A 3 2.66 -2.43 -7.01
N CYS A 4 1.64 -2.00 -6.26
CA CYS A 4 0.39 -2.76 -6.08
C CYS A 4 -0.35 -3.07 -7.39
N LEU A 5 -0.10 -2.29 -8.46
CA LEU A 5 -0.63 -2.53 -9.81
C LEU A 5 -0.12 -3.84 -10.45
N ASN A 6 0.95 -4.43 -9.92
CA ASN A 6 1.44 -5.75 -10.33
C ASN A 6 1.19 -6.83 -9.25
N GLY A 7 0.19 -6.62 -8.38
CA GLY A 7 -0.19 -7.57 -7.34
C GLY A 7 -0.78 -8.86 -7.91
N GLY A 8 -0.58 -9.99 -7.21
CA GLY A 8 -1.02 -11.31 -7.69
C GLY A 8 -2.54 -11.50 -7.81
N ALA A 9 -3.34 -10.55 -7.29
CA ALA A 9 -4.81 -10.56 -7.35
C ALA A 9 -5.40 -9.53 -8.33
N GLN A 10 -4.58 -8.96 -9.23
CA GLN A 10 -5.07 -8.05 -10.26
C GLN A 10 -5.96 -8.76 -11.29
N ILE A 11 -6.81 -7.98 -11.95
CA ILE A 11 -7.66 -8.48 -13.05
C ILE A 11 -6.75 -9.06 -14.13
N ARG A 12 -7.10 -10.26 -14.62
CA ARG A 12 -6.38 -10.88 -15.72
C ARG A 12 -6.72 -10.15 -17.02
N PRO A 13 -5.71 -9.84 -17.86
CA PRO A 13 -5.97 -9.26 -19.16
C PRO A 13 -6.79 -10.19 -20.05
N ASP A 14 -7.44 -9.63 -21.05
CA ASP A 14 -8.14 -10.38 -22.09
C ASP A 14 -7.18 -11.34 -22.82
N SER A 15 -7.73 -12.42 -23.40
CA SER A 15 -6.95 -13.47 -24.03
C SER A 15 -6.03 -12.91 -25.12
N GLY A 16 -4.72 -12.97 -24.88
CA GLY A 16 -3.69 -12.54 -25.82
C GLY A 16 -2.87 -11.33 -25.38
N THR A 17 -3.36 -10.52 -24.41
CA THR A 17 -2.60 -9.39 -23.88
C THR A 17 -1.69 -9.83 -22.72
N PRO A 18 -0.38 -9.56 -22.75
CA PRO A 18 0.50 -9.84 -21.63
C PRO A 18 0.12 -9.00 -20.40
N ALA A 19 0.19 -9.58 -19.19
CA ALA A 19 -0.10 -8.87 -17.95
C ALA A 19 0.72 -7.58 -17.78
N ARG A 20 1.97 -7.59 -18.26
CA ARG A 20 2.86 -6.42 -18.23
C ARG A 20 2.30 -5.25 -19.06
N GLU A 21 1.66 -5.53 -20.18
CA GLU A 21 1.08 -4.49 -21.04
C GLU A 21 -0.11 -3.81 -20.34
N LEU A 22 -0.97 -4.62 -19.70
CA LEU A 22 -2.05 -4.11 -18.86
C LEU A 22 -1.52 -3.24 -17.71
N THR A 23 -0.48 -3.70 -17.00
CA THR A 23 0.14 -2.91 -15.93
C THR A 23 0.71 -1.58 -16.44
N SER A 24 1.40 -1.57 -17.58
CA SER A 24 1.91 -0.34 -18.19
C SER A 24 0.79 0.63 -18.54
N HIS A 25 -0.32 0.14 -19.07
CA HIS A 25 -1.49 0.97 -19.35
C HIS A 25 -2.08 1.57 -18.07
N LEU A 26 -2.23 0.78 -17.00
CA LEU A 26 -2.73 1.26 -15.71
C LEU A 26 -1.80 2.32 -15.10
N GLU A 27 -0.48 2.16 -15.23
CA GLU A 27 0.49 3.17 -14.79
C GLU A 27 0.33 4.49 -15.55
N GLU A 28 0.13 4.44 -16.87
CA GLU A 28 -0.11 5.65 -17.68
C GLU A 28 -1.41 6.35 -17.31
N MET A 29 -2.47 5.58 -17.05
CA MET A 29 -3.73 6.14 -16.55
C MET A 29 -3.56 6.80 -15.19
N TYR A 30 -2.87 6.13 -14.26
CA TYR A 30 -2.62 6.65 -12.92
C TYR A 30 -1.81 7.96 -12.96
N LYS A 31 -0.79 8.05 -13.82
CA LYS A 31 0.03 9.27 -14.00
C LYS A 31 -0.76 10.47 -14.54
N LYS A 32 -1.90 10.23 -15.19
CA LYS A 32 -2.78 11.31 -15.71
C LYS A 32 -3.76 11.82 -14.64
N LEU A 33 -3.88 11.13 -13.50
CA LEU A 33 -4.75 11.57 -12.43
C LEU A 33 -4.21 12.87 -11.80
N PRO A 34 -5.08 13.76 -11.30
CA PRO A 34 -4.65 14.92 -10.55
C PRO A 34 -3.78 14.52 -9.35
N GLN A 35 -2.69 15.25 -9.14
CA GLN A 35 -1.85 15.01 -7.98
C GLN A 35 -2.61 15.38 -6.70
N SER A 36 -2.71 14.42 -5.77
CA SER A 36 -3.28 14.69 -4.45
C SER A 36 -2.39 15.64 -3.66
N HIS A 37 -3.02 16.59 -2.96
CA HIS A 37 -2.35 17.44 -1.98
C HIS A 37 -2.82 17.04 -0.57
N PRO A 38 -2.08 16.16 0.13
CA PRO A 38 -2.51 15.64 1.42
C PRO A 38 -2.50 16.71 2.53
N ASP A 39 -1.72 17.78 2.41
CA ASP A 39 -1.71 18.91 3.36
C ASP A 39 -2.80 19.95 3.07
N ASN A 40 -4.05 19.48 2.94
CA ASN A 40 -5.20 20.32 2.65
C ASN A 40 -6.03 20.65 3.90
N ASN A 41 -7.08 21.46 3.72
CA ASN A 41 -7.96 21.90 4.81
C ASN A 41 -8.72 20.76 5.47
N ASP A 42 -9.12 19.74 4.72
CA ASP A 42 -9.87 18.59 5.25
C ASP A 42 -8.97 17.76 6.17
N THR A 43 -7.75 17.49 5.75
CA THR A 43 -6.74 16.82 6.59
C THR A 43 -6.48 17.64 7.87
N LYS A 44 -6.26 18.96 7.75
CA LYS A 44 -6.05 19.85 8.89
C LYS A 44 -7.24 19.86 9.84
N PHE A 45 -8.46 19.86 9.30
CA PHE A 45 -9.69 19.83 10.07
C PHE A 45 -9.81 18.54 10.90
N ILE A 46 -9.54 17.37 10.30
CA ILE A 46 -9.58 16.08 11.01
C ILE A 46 -8.55 16.07 12.14
N TYR A 47 -7.33 16.53 11.88
CA TYR A 47 -6.30 16.58 12.92
C TYR A 47 -6.68 17.51 14.07
N ALA A 48 -7.17 18.71 13.77
CA ALA A 48 -7.50 19.70 14.78
C ALA A 48 -8.74 19.35 15.62
N ASN A 49 -9.78 18.77 14.99
CA ASN A 49 -11.09 18.61 15.64
C ASN A 49 -11.36 17.19 16.14
N TYR A 50 -10.65 16.19 15.63
CA TYR A 50 -10.87 14.79 16.02
C TYR A 50 -9.63 14.14 16.62
N LEU A 51 -8.44 14.38 16.08
CA LEU A 51 -7.21 13.70 16.51
C LEU A 51 -6.42 14.47 17.58
N ASP A 52 -6.93 15.57 18.12
CA ASP A 52 -6.25 16.40 19.14
C ASP A 52 -4.87 16.94 18.68
N GLY A 53 -4.68 17.08 17.36
CA GLY A 53 -3.44 17.53 16.71
C GLY A 53 -2.63 16.41 16.04
N THR A 54 -1.68 16.79 15.18
CA THR A 54 -0.92 15.88 14.30
C THR A 54 -0.04 14.86 15.02
N PHE A 55 0.48 15.23 16.20
CA PHE A 55 1.41 14.40 16.98
C PHE A 55 0.90 14.10 18.38
N SER A 56 -0.42 14.18 18.57
CA SER A 56 -1.03 13.83 19.85
C SER A 56 -0.89 12.34 20.14
N ASP A 57 -1.02 11.97 21.41
CA ASP A 57 -1.09 10.56 21.81
C ASP A 57 -2.28 9.85 21.16
N LYS A 58 -3.39 10.56 20.93
CA LYS A 58 -4.58 10.03 20.25
C LYS A 58 -4.28 9.70 18.78
N ALA A 59 -3.66 10.61 18.04
CA ALA A 59 -3.26 10.37 16.65
C ALA A 59 -2.30 9.17 16.55
N LYS A 60 -1.30 9.10 17.43
CA LYS A 60 -0.38 7.97 17.52
C LYS A 60 -1.11 6.66 17.82
N SER A 61 -2.05 6.66 18.77
CA SER A 61 -2.79 5.45 19.16
C SER A 61 -3.71 4.92 18.06
N LEU A 62 -4.29 5.80 17.23
CA LEU A 62 -5.29 5.43 16.22
C LEU A 62 -4.69 5.15 14.84
N LEU A 63 -3.60 5.85 14.48
CA LEU A 63 -3.07 5.81 13.11
C LEU A 63 -1.73 5.07 12.99
N HIS A 64 -1.05 4.78 14.11
CA HIS A 64 0.24 4.10 14.08
C HIS A 64 0.14 2.66 14.57
N THR A 65 1.06 1.83 14.08
CA THR A 65 1.25 0.46 14.54
C THR A 65 2.74 0.17 14.63
N ASN A 66 3.10 -0.95 15.26
CA ASN A 66 4.48 -1.40 15.36
C ASN A 66 4.67 -2.63 14.48
N TYR A 67 5.83 -2.68 13.82
CA TYR A 67 6.28 -3.87 13.14
C TYR A 67 7.19 -4.66 14.08
N HIS A 68 7.03 -5.97 14.10
CA HIS A 68 7.98 -6.87 14.74
C HIS A 68 8.52 -7.84 13.69
N ALA A 69 9.75 -8.30 13.88
CA ALA A 69 10.31 -9.33 13.03
C ALA A 69 9.49 -10.62 13.18
N VAL A 70 9.20 -11.27 12.05
CA VAL A 70 8.62 -12.62 12.06
C VAL A 70 9.77 -13.60 12.14
N GLU A 71 9.89 -14.30 13.27
CA GLU A 71 10.86 -15.39 13.41
C GLU A 71 10.43 -16.57 12.54
N LYS A 72 11.26 -16.91 11.54
CA LYS A 72 11.05 -18.11 10.74
C LYS A 72 11.52 -19.32 11.54
N MET A 73 10.61 -20.22 11.89
CA MET A 73 10.99 -21.54 12.39
C MET A 73 11.72 -22.29 11.27
N ASN A 74 13.05 -22.39 11.36
CA ASN A 74 13.84 -23.29 10.53
C ASN A 74 13.66 -24.73 11.02
N THR A 75 12.45 -25.28 10.96
CA THR A 75 12.29 -26.74 11.02
C THR A 75 12.70 -27.30 9.66
N ALA A 76 14.01 -27.41 9.46
CA ALA A 76 14.57 -28.23 8.41
C ALA A 76 14.18 -29.68 8.68
N LEU A 77 13.05 -30.13 8.12
CA LEU A 77 12.78 -31.55 7.95
C LEU A 77 13.84 -32.05 6.95
N ASN A 78 14.94 -32.57 7.49
CA ASN A 78 15.98 -33.28 6.75
C ASN A 78 15.36 -34.51 6.08
N ILE A 79 14.77 -34.32 4.90
CA ILE A 79 14.49 -35.42 3.98
C ILE A 79 15.77 -35.61 3.17
N LYS A 80 16.57 -36.62 3.56
CA LYS A 80 17.65 -37.14 2.71
C LYS A 80 17.00 -37.96 1.59
N TRP A 81 17.36 -37.64 0.35
CA TRP A 81 17.16 -38.48 -0.82
C TRP A 81 18.18 -39.62 -0.83
#